data_AF-A0A5B7V7V0-F1
#
_entry.id   AF-A0A5B7V7V0-F1
#
_cell.length_a   1.000
_cell.length_b   1.000
_cell.length_c   1.000
_cell.angle_alpha   90.00
_cell.angle_beta   90.00
_cell.angle_gamma   90.00
#
_symmetry.space_group_name_H-M   'P 1'
#
loop_
_entity.id
_entity.type
_entity.pdbx_description
1 polymer ?
#
loop_
_entity_poly.entity_id
_entity_poly.type
_entity_poly.pdbx_seq_one_letter_code
_entity_poly.pdbx_strand_id
1 'polypeptide(L)'
;MDVRQPKPGSPQGGGDTENPDRRTMLITVLKATAGAAGATAMAGAFAGPAAAAGPRRSPVSVRASQADWRFCVKCYGLFFRGYPSDGACPAGGGHDSAGFNFNLPHDVPETPTAQRNWRFCDKCYGQFFYGYPTNGRCPTGGAHRMAGYDFVLPHDIPENGKSQRNWRFCDKCYGLFFYGYPTDGVCPAGGAHRKAGYDFVLPYL
;
A
#
# COMPACT_ATOMS: atom_id res chain seq x y z
N MET A 1 -38.70 -35.40 -32.56
CA MET A 1 -37.73 -35.66 -31.48
C MET A 1 -37.90 -34.55 -30.46
N ASP A 2 -38.17 -34.91 -29.21
CA ASP A 2 -38.65 -33.98 -28.18
C ASP A 2 -37.48 -33.57 -27.25
N VAL A 3 -37.17 -32.27 -27.19
CA VAL A 3 -36.02 -31.73 -26.44
C VAL A 3 -36.53 -31.12 -25.13
N ARG A 4 -36.45 -31.89 -24.05
CA ARG A 4 -36.88 -31.46 -22.72
C ARG A 4 -35.96 -30.36 -22.19
N GLN A 5 -36.56 -29.20 -21.88
CA GLN A 5 -35.93 -28.11 -21.14
C GLN A 5 -35.68 -28.54 -19.67
N PRO A 6 -34.51 -28.22 -19.06
CA PRO A 6 -34.28 -28.45 -17.64
C PRO A 6 -35.02 -27.40 -16.78
N LYS A 7 -35.57 -27.85 -15.67
CA LYS A 7 -36.40 -27.05 -14.75
C LYS A 7 -35.51 -26.24 -13.78
N PRO A 8 -35.79 -24.96 -13.49
CA PRO A 8 -35.02 -24.20 -12.50
C PRO A 8 -35.27 -24.73 -11.08
N GLY A 9 -34.19 -24.90 -10.30
CA GLY A 9 -34.24 -25.31 -8.90
C GLY A 9 -34.36 -24.12 -7.95
N SER A 10 -35.18 -24.24 -6.91
CA SER A 10 -35.37 -23.23 -5.87
C SER A 10 -34.17 -23.17 -4.91
N PRO A 11 -33.68 -21.97 -4.52
CA PRO A 11 -32.75 -21.84 -3.40
C PRO A 11 -33.48 -22.06 -2.07
N GLN A 12 -33.00 -22.98 -1.24
CA GLN A 12 -33.35 -23.07 0.18
C GLN A 12 -32.45 -22.12 0.97
N GLY A 13 -32.98 -21.50 2.03
CA GLY A 13 -32.24 -20.55 2.87
C GLY A 13 -31.66 -21.16 4.15
N GLY A 14 -30.93 -20.32 4.90
CA GLY A 14 -30.46 -20.61 6.26
C GLY A 14 -28.96 -20.87 6.35
N GLY A 15 -28.22 -19.99 7.04
CA GLY A 15 -26.78 -20.16 7.26
C GLY A 15 -26.02 -18.88 7.57
N ASP A 16 -26.45 -18.10 8.57
CA ASP A 16 -25.68 -16.95 9.06
C ASP A 16 -24.38 -17.46 9.71
N THR A 17 -23.23 -17.18 9.10
CA THR A 17 -21.92 -17.49 9.68
C THR A 17 -21.36 -16.27 10.41
N GLU A 18 -21.49 -16.30 11.72
CA GLU A 18 -20.98 -15.32 12.68
C GLU A 18 -19.46 -15.08 12.52
N ASN A 19 -19.06 -13.81 12.44
CA ASN A 19 -17.66 -13.41 12.33
C ASN A 19 -17.11 -13.11 13.74
N PRO A 20 -16.17 -13.92 14.28
CA PRO A 20 -15.75 -13.78 15.68
C PRO A 20 -14.88 -12.53 15.90
N ASP A 21 -15.44 -11.61 16.70
CA ASP A 21 -14.86 -10.36 17.15
C ASP A 21 -13.54 -10.59 17.93
N ARG A 22 -12.41 -10.10 17.42
CA ARG A 22 -11.08 -10.29 18.05
C ARG A 22 -10.76 -9.18 19.03
N ARG A 23 -11.45 -9.18 20.18
CA ARG A 23 -11.07 -8.39 21.35
C ARG A 23 -10.16 -9.16 22.31
N THR A 24 -9.30 -8.41 22.99
CA THR A 24 -8.60 -8.77 24.25
C THR A 24 -7.39 -9.70 24.16
N MET A 25 -6.20 -9.11 24.31
CA MET A 25 -5.15 -9.65 25.19
C MET A 25 -4.61 -8.51 26.06
N LEU A 26 -4.49 -8.76 27.37
CA LEU A 26 -4.18 -7.77 28.40
C LEU A 26 -2.73 -7.89 28.91
N ILE A 27 -2.08 -6.72 29.06
CA ILE A 27 -1.22 -6.27 30.17
C ILE A 27 -0.38 -7.33 30.94
N THR A 28 0.94 -7.10 31.01
CA THR A 28 1.76 -7.53 32.16
C THR A 28 2.74 -6.43 32.64
N VAL A 29 2.30 -5.72 33.68
CA VAL A 29 3.01 -5.30 34.92
C VAL A 29 4.46 -4.75 34.86
N LEU A 30 4.63 -3.56 35.47
CA LEU A 30 5.90 -2.93 35.85
C LEU A 30 5.89 -2.57 37.36
N LYS A 31 6.78 -3.17 38.17
CA LYS A 31 7.23 -2.77 39.55
C LYS A 31 8.57 -3.49 39.82
N ALA A 32 9.51 -3.08 40.67
CA ALA A 32 9.70 -1.93 41.57
C ALA A 32 11.20 -1.49 41.46
N THR A 33 11.85 -0.64 42.28
CA THR A 33 11.55 0.01 43.58
C THR A 33 12.33 1.35 43.65
N ALA A 34 12.22 2.11 44.74
CA ALA A 34 13.01 3.31 45.00
C ALA A 34 14.29 3.03 45.82
N GLY A 35 15.31 3.87 45.64
CA GLY A 35 16.46 4.03 46.55
C GLY A 35 16.74 5.53 46.74
N ALA A 36 16.99 5.96 47.98
CA ALA A 36 17.11 7.38 48.33
C ALA A 36 18.33 7.67 49.22
N ALA A 37 19.20 8.56 48.73
CA ALA A 37 20.22 9.36 49.41
C ALA A 37 21.02 10.08 48.29
N GLY A 38 21.51 11.32 48.39
CA GLY A 38 21.45 12.34 49.44
C GLY A 38 22.37 13.52 49.03
N ALA A 39 22.64 14.44 49.97
CA ALA A 39 23.56 15.58 49.87
C ALA A 39 23.10 16.83 49.08
N THR A 40 23.13 17.95 49.81
CA THR A 40 22.89 19.33 49.37
C THR A 40 24.17 20.01 48.90
N ALA A 41 24.11 20.79 47.82
CA ALA A 41 25.08 21.84 47.53
C ALA A 41 24.39 23.05 46.89
N MET A 42 24.42 24.20 47.58
CA MET A 42 23.89 25.46 47.06
C MET A 42 24.96 26.15 46.21
N ALA A 43 24.75 26.26 44.90
CA ALA A 43 25.58 27.07 44.01
C ALA A 43 24.67 28.02 43.22
N GLY A 44 24.82 29.32 43.45
CA GLY A 44 24.01 30.33 42.77
C GLY A 44 24.38 30.47 41.31
N ALA A 45 23.40 30.35 40.42
CA ALA A 45 23.51 30.73 39.02
C ALA A 45 22.63 31.96 38.77
N PHE A 46 23.23 33.05 38.29
CA PHE A 46 22.49 34.25 37.94
C PHE A 46 21.60 33.99 36.72
N ALA A 47 20.29 34.15 36.89
CA ALA A 47 19.34 34.04 35.80
C ALA A 47 19.47 35.24 34.86
N GLY A 48 20.16 35.04 33.73
CA GLY A 48 20.06 35.96 32.59
C GLY A 48 18.63 36.00 32.04
N PRO A 49 18.20 37.10 31.41
CA PRO A 49 16.83 37.23 30.91
C PRO A 49 16.56 36.14 29.86
N ALA A 50 15.51 35.34 30.11
CA ALA A 50 15.06 34.33 29.18
C ALA A 50 14.54 35.01 27.90
N ALA A 51 15.38 35.05 26.86
CA ALA A 51 14.95 35.44 25.52
C ALA A 51 13.81 34.51 25.10
N ALA A 52 12.61 35.07 24.96
CA ALA A 52 11.43 34.31 24.58
C ALA A 52 11.65 33.68 23.20
N ALA A 53 11.93 32.37 23.19
CA ALA A 53 12.02 31.62 21.95
C ALA A 53 10.63 31.63 21.30
N GLY A 54 10.48 32.43 20.24
CA GLY A 54 9.27 32.46 19.44
C GLY A 54 8.91 31.06 18.95
N PRO A 55 7.62 30.79 18.65
CA PRO A 55 7.16 29.45 18.32
C PRO A 55 7.98 28.89 17.15
N ARG A 56 8.78 27.85 17.45
CA ARG A 56 9.49 27.10 16.41
C ARG A 56 8.44 26.51 15.50
N ARG A 57 8.31 27.06 14.29
CA ARG A 57 7.57 26.40 13.22
C ARG A 57 8.26 25.06 13.02
N SER A 58 7.58 23.96 13.39
CA SER A 58 8.04 22.63 13.01
C SER A 58 8.34 22.64 11.52
N PRO A 59 9.48 22.07 11.06
CA PRO A 59 9.70 21.95 9.63
C PRO A 59 8.48 21.25 9.05
N VAL A 60 7.90 21.83 7.99
CA VAL A 60 6.85 21.17 7.24
C VAL A 60 7.45 19.84 6.79
N SER A 61 6.98 18.74 7.36
CA SER A 61 7.49 17.42 7.03
C SER A 61 7.15 17.17 5.56
N VAL A 62 8.12 17.39 4.68
CA VAL A 62 8.04 17.00 3.29
C VAL A 62 7.87 15.50 3.31
N ARG A 63 6.67 15.02 2.96
CA ARG A 63 6.40 13.59 2.89
C ARG A 63 7.42 12.99 1.93
N ALA A 64 8.24 12.06 2.42
CA ALA A 64 9.16 11.35 1.55
C ALA A 64 8.35 10.63 0.47
N SER A 65 8.72 10.85 -0.78
CA SER A 65 7.93 10.42 -1.93
C SER A 65 8.83 10.12 -3.12
N GLN A 66 8.54 9.05 -3.85
CA GLN A 66 9.29 8.65 -5.03
C GLN A 66 8.44 8.86 -6.29
N ALA A 67 8.94 9.66 -7.21
CA ALA A 67 8.39 9.84 -8.55
C ALA A 67 8.69 8.63 -9.46
N ASP A 68 8.38 8.75 -10.75
CA ASP A 68 8.69 7.81 -11.82
C ASP A 68 7.97 6.46 -11.72
N TRP A 69 6.87 6.43 -10.95
CA TRP A 69 5.88 5.36 -11.02
C TRP A 69 4.90 5.62 -12.17
N ARG A 70 4.65 4.59 -12.97
CA ARG A 70 3.97 4.69 -14.27
C ARG A 70 2.89 3.63 -14.42
N PHE A 71 1.79 3.98 -15.07
CA PHE A 71 0.79 3.03 -15.53
C PHE A 71 1.29 2.29 -16.78
N CYS A 72 1.12 0.97 -16.83
CA CYS A 72 1.44 0.16 -18.00
C CYS A 72 0.21 -0.12 -18.87
N VAL A 73 0.19 0.30 -20.14
CA VAL A 73 -0.97 0.12 -21.04
C VAL A 73 -1.31 -1.34 -21.35
N LYS A 74 -0.36 -2.27 -21.18
CA LYS A 74 -0.54 -3.69 -21.54
C LYS A 74 -1.11 -4.54 -20.40
N CYS A 75 -0.71 -4.25 -19.16
CA CYS A 75 -1.09 -5.04 -17.99
C CYS A 75 -1.90 -4.25 -16.95
N TYR A 76 -2.08 -2.95 -17.15
CA TYR A 76 -2.70 -1.98 -16.23
C TYR A 76 -2.06 -1.88 -14.84
N GLY A 77 -0.98 -2.63 -14.59
CA GLY A 77 -0.17 -2.56 -13.38
C GLY A 77 0.64 -1.27 -13.27
N LEU A 78 0.85 -0.82 -12.03
CA LEU A 78 1.81 0.25 -11.71
C LEU A 78 3.23 -0.32 -11.68
N PHE A 79 4.17 0.31 -12.38
CA PHE A 79 5.59 -0.07 -12.38
C PHE A 79 6.50 1.14 -12.20
N PHE A 80 7.69 0.93 -11.65
CA PHE A 80 8.70 1.96 -11.47
C PHE A 80 9.62 2.05 -12.69
N ARG A 81 9.84 3.26 -13.19
CA ARG A 81 10.61 3.55 -14.41
C ARG A 81 11.92 4.32 -14.14
N GLY A 82 12.50 4.14 -12.95
CA GLY A 82 13.80 4.75 -12.58
C GLY A 82 15.04 3.99 -13.05
N TYR A 83 14.91 3.05 -13.99
CA TYR A 83 16.02 2.24 -14.53
C TYR A 83 16.02 2.27 -16.07
N PRO A 84 17.15 1.98 -16.75
CA PRO A 84 17.23 1.96 -18.22
C PRO A 84 16.36 0.87 -18.91
N SER A 85 15.80 -0.07 -18.15
CA SER A 85 14.84 -1.07 -18.62
C SER A 85 13.51 -0.90 -17.91
N ASP A 86 12.41 -1.33 -18.55
CA ASP A 86 11.05 -1.18 -17.99
C ASP A 86 10.57 -2.41 -17.18
N GLY A 87 11.45 -3.37 -16.85
CA GLY A 87 11.10 -4.59 -16.10
C GLY A 87 10.18 -5.57 -16.85
N ALA A 88 10.09 -6.82 -16.38
CA ALA A 88 9.31 -7.86 -17.06
C ALA A 88 7.78 -7.68 -16.93
N CYS A 89 7.09 -7.41 -18.05
CA CYS A 89 5.65 -7.26 -18.12
C CYS A 89 4.92 -8.63 -18.28
N PRO A 90 3.78 -8.89 -17.61
CA PRO A 90 3.00 -10.11 -17.81
C PRO A 90 2.40 -10.27 -19.22
N ALA A 91 2.29 -9.18 -19.99
CA ALA A 91 1.91 -9.22 -21.40
C ALA A 91 3.09 -9.49 -22.36
N GLY A 92 4.29 -9.77 -21.82
CA GLY A 92 5.53 -9.94 -22.57
C GLY A 92 6.33 -8.65 -22.77
N GLY A 93 7.65 -8.80 -22.85
CA GLY A 93 8.61 -7.70 -22.99
C GLY A 93 8.72 -6.79 -21.76
N GLY A 94 9.22 -5.57 -21.98
CA GLY A 94 9.23 -4.49 -20.97
C GLY A 94 7.82 -4.00 -20.62
N HIS A 95 7.63 -3.29 -19.51
CA HIS A 95 6.40 -2.48 -19.34
C HIS A 95 6.36 -1.32 -20.36
N ASP A 96 5.16 -0.78 -20.60
CA ASP A 96 4.92 0.25 -21.62
C ASP A 96 4.11 1.41 -21.01
N SER A 97 4.75 2.57 -20.84
CA SER A 97 4.29 3.63 -19.95
C SER A 97 3.29 4.59 -20.59
N ALA A 98 2.18 4.88 -19.92
CA ALA A 98 1.28 5.98 -20.28
C ALA A 98 0.73 6.72 -19.04
N GLY A 99 -0.03 7.79 -19.28
CA GLY A 99 -0.69 8.56 -18.24
C GLY A 99 0.25 9.35 -17.34
N PHE A 100 -0.19 9.57 -16.09
CA PHE A 100 0.48 10.42 -15.10
C PHE A 100 1.80 9.84 -14.57
N ASN A 101 2.69 10.72 -14.10
CA ASN A 101 3.87 10.33 -13.33
C ASN A 101 3.52 10.34 -11.84
N PHE A 102 3.34 9.15 -11.24
CA PHE A 102 2.90 9.00 -9.86
C PHE A 102 4.07 9.20 -8.88
N ASN A 103 3.79 9.87 -7.77
CA ASN A 103 4.77 10.26 -6.76
C ASN A 103 4.42 9.65 -5.40
N LEU A 104 4.78 8.37 -5.21
CA LEU A 104 4.26 7.54 -4.13
C LEU A 104 4.89 7.87 -2.78
N PRO A 105 4.11 8.07 -1.70
CA PRO A 105 4.65 8.26 -0.36
C PRO A 105 5.38 7.00 0.15
N HIS A 106 6.50 7.20 0.83
CA HIS A 106 7.23 6.18 1.57
C HIS A 106 7.76 6.75 2.89
N ASP A 107 8.24 5.89 3.78
CA ASP A 107 8.86 6.26 5.08
C ASP A 107 7.95 7.19 5.94
N VAL A 108 6.64 7.08 5.76
CA VAL A 108 5.59 7.73 6.55
C VAL A 108 4.77 6.69 7.32
N PRO A 109 4.09 7.04 8.43
CA PRO A 109 3.22 6.10 9.14
C PRO A 109 2.01 5.65 8.32
N GLU A 110 1.57 4.41 8.57
CA GLU A 110 0.24 3.92 8.18
C GLU A 110 -0.86 4.72 8.91
N THR A 111 -2.01 4.92 8.26
CA THR A 111 -3.17 5.63 8.83
C THR A 111 -4.47 4.90 8.46
N PRO A 112 -5.63 5.25 9.04
CA PRO A 112 -6.92 4.67 8.64
C PRO A 112 -7.31 4.90 7.17
N THR A 113 -6.58 5.75 6.43
CA THR A 113 -6.79 6.09 5.02
C THR A 113 -5.51 6.01 4.19
N ALA A 114 -4.47 5.33 4.69
CA ALA A 114 -3.23 5.10 3.94
C ALA A 114 -2.54 3.82 4.42
N GLN A 115 -2.40 2.82 3.54
CA GLN A 115 -1.94 1.46 3.87
C GLN A 115 -0.47 1.27 3.53
N ARG A 116 0.32 0.68 4.45
CA ARG A 116 1.76 0.33 4.22
C ARG A 116 1.95 -1.09 3.68
N ASN A 117 3.18 -1.60 3.64
CA ASN A 117 3.58 -2.89 3.04
C ASN A 117 3.43 -2.95 1.51
N TRP A 118 3.36 -1.82 0.82
CA TRP A 118 3.49 -1.80 -0.64
C TRP A 118 4.98 -1.77 -0.99
N ARG A 119 5.42 -2.74 -1.80
CA ARG A 119 6.84 -3.01 -2.10
C ARG A 119 7.09 -3.01 -3.59
N PHE A 120 8.27 -2.55 -3.98
CA PHE A 120 8.76 -2.65 -5.37
C PHE A 120 9.30 -4.06 -5.62
N CYS A 121 8.98 -4.67 -6.77
CA CYS A 121 9.55 -5.95 -7.19
C CYS A 121 10.71 -5.75 -8.15
N ASP A 122 11.94 -6.09 -7.75
CA ASP A 122 13.15 -5.85 -8.56
C ASP A 122 13.33 -6.77 -9.79
N LYS A 123 12.42 -7.73 -10.00
CA LYS A 123 12.39 -8.60 -11.19
C LYS A 123 11.47 -8.09 -12.30
N CYS A 124 10.34 -7.51 -11.91
CA CYS A 124 9.28 -7.07 -12.84
C CYS A 124 9.00 -5.57 -12.80
N TYR A 125 9.63 -4.85 -11.87
CA TYR A 125 9.47 -3.43 -11.56
C TYR A 125 8.06 -2.98 -11.13
N GLY A 126 7.10 -3.91 -11.08
CA GLY A 126 5.76 -3.70 -10.59
C GLY A 126 5.66 -3.46 -9.07
N GLN A 127 4.68 -2.64 -8.67
CA GLN A 127 4.26 -2.46 -7.29
C GLN A 127 3.41 -3.67 -6.84
N PHE A 128 3.72 -4.27 -5.69
CA PHE A 128 2.95 -5.35 -5.10
C PHE A 128 2.77 -5.20 -3.58
N PHE A 129 1.74 -5.83 -3.02
CA PHE A 129 1.47 -5.83 -1.59
C PHE A 129 2.16 -7.01 -0.89
N TYR A 130 2.95 -6.71 0.14
CA TYR A 130 3.72 -7.65 0.97
C TYR A 130 2.98 -7.96 2.30
N GLY A 131 1.66 -8.15 2.25
CA GLY A 131 0.85 -8.44 3.44
C GLY A 131 0.52 -9.92 3.67
N TYR A 132 0.94 -10.82 2.77
CA TYR A 132 0.58 -12.24 2.83
C TYR A 132 1.80 -13.16 2.52
N PRO A 133 1.92 -14.35 3.14
CA PRO A 133 3.15 -15.15 3.07
C PRO A 133 3.64 -15.59 1.67
N THR A 134 2.75 -15.64 0.68
CA THR A 134 3.07 -16.12 -0.66
C THR A 134 3.72 -15.07 -1.56
N ASN A 135 3.68 -13.78 -1.20
CA ASN A 135 4.21 -12.66 -1.98
C ASN A 135 3.74 -12.62 -3.45
N GLY A 136 2.54 -13.14 -3.72
CA GLY A 136 1.86 -13.02 -5.00
C GLY A 136 2.50 -13.81 -6.15
N ARG A 137 2.21 -13.40 -7.39
CA ARG A 137 2.69 -14.09 -8.60
C ARG A 137 3.43 -13.11 -9.50
N CYS A 138 4.75 -13.28 -9.58
CA CYS A 138 5.60 -12.48 -10.45
C CYS A 138 5.49 -12.94 -11.92
N PRO A 139 5.48 -12.04 -12.91
CA PRO A 139 5.55 -12.40 -14.33
C PRO A 139 6.84 -13.13 -14.72
N THR A 140 7.95 -12.94 -13.99
CA THR A 140 9.19 -13.73 -14.18
C THR A 140 9.11 -15.16 -13.61
N GLY A 141 7.94 -15.60 -13.16
CA GLY A 141 7.77 -16.85 -12.41
C GLY A 141 8.08 -16.70 -10.92
N GLY A 142 7.47 -17.59 -10.13
CA GLY A 142 7.53 -17.57 -8.67
C GLY A 142 6.84 -16.34 -8.05
N ALA A 143 7.24 -16.02 -6.82
CA ALA A 143 6.73 -14.88 -6.07
C ALA A 143 7.51 -13.58 -6.35
N HIS A 144 6.91 -12.43 -6.02
CA HIS A 144 7.59 -11.14 -6.09
C HIS A 144 8.76 -11.07 -5.10
N ARG A 145 9.86 -10.41 -5.49
CA ARG A 145 11.03 -10.17 -4.63
C ARG A 145 11.08 -8.70 -4.27
N MET A 146 10.82 -8.37 -3.01
CA MET A 146 10.83 -6.99 -2.53
C MET A 146 12.23 -6.37 -2.60
N ALA A 147 12.29 -5.10 -2.99
CA ALA A 147 13.42 -4.20 -2.84
C ALA A 147 12.92 -2.76 -2.60
N GLY A 148 13.84 -1.83 -2.30
CA GLY A 148 13.52 -0.41 -2.11
C GLY A 148 12.64 -0.10 -0.88
N TYR A 149 11.91 1.00 -0.97
CA TYR A 149 11.12 1.59 0.11
C TYR A 149 9.84 0.82 0.45
N ASP A 150 9.34 1.02 1.69
CA ASP A 150 8.00 0.60 2.10
C ASP A 150 7.04 1.76 1.79
N PHE A 151 6.25 1.58 0.73
CA PHE A 151 5.33 2.59 0.25
C PHE A 151 4.02 2.55 1.05
N VAL A 152 3.46 3.74 1.27
CA VAL A 152 2.22 3.93 2.01
C VAL A 152 1.20 4.60 1.10
N LEU A 153 0.28 3.80 0.57
CA LEU A 153 -0.65 4.22 -0.47
C LEU A 153 -1.94 4.77 0.16
N PRO A 154 -2.32 6.03 -0.12
CA PRO A 154 -3.61 6.57 0.30
C PRO A 154 -4.76 5.75 -0.29
N HIS A 155 -5.83 5.57 0.46
CA HIS A 155 -7.02 4.86 0.01
C HIS A 155 -8.31 5.42 0.62
N ASP A 156 -9.42 5.19 -0.09
CA ASP A 156 -10.79 5.55 0.30
C ASP A 156 -10.97 7.03 0.69
N ILE A 157 -10.16 7.90 0.07
CA ILE A 157 -10.25 9.36 0.15
C ILE A 157 -10.79 9.95 -1.18
N PRO A 158 -11.28 11.20 -1.19
CA PRO A 158 -11.65 11.88 -2.43
C PRO A 158 -10.46 12.04 -3.40
N GLU A 159 -10.72 11.83 -4.69
CA GLU A 159 -9.80 12.27 -5.75
C GLU A 159 -9.74 13.81 -5.79
N ASN A 160 -8.59 14.35 -6.18
CA ASN A 160 -8.41 15.78 -6.45
C ASN A 160 -7.52 15.97 -7.69
N GLY A 161 -7.33 17.20 -8.14
CA GLY A 161 -6.54 17.53 -9.35
C GLY A 161 -5.03 17.19 -9.31
N LYS A 162 -4.56 16.45 -8.30
CA LYS A 162 -3.21 15.88 -8.18
C LYS A 162 -3.22 14.41 -7.74
N SER A 163 -4.35 13.72 -7.83
CA SER A 163 -4.44 12.29 -7.52
C SER A 163 -5.39 11.56 -8.47
N GLN A 164 -5.30 10.24 -8.49
CA GLN A 164 -6.16 9.37 -9.30
C GLN A 164 -6.64 8.18 -8.44
N ARG A 165 -7.96 7.97 -8.39
CA ARG A 165 -8.63 6.82 -7.75
C ARG A 165 -8.70 5.59 -8.67
N ASN A 166 -9.49 4.58 -8.30
CA ASN A 166 -9.64 3.32 -9.04
C ASN A 166 -8.34 2.50 -9.18
N TRP A 167 -7.32 2.76 -8.37
CA TRP A 167 -6.20 1.84 -8.23
C TRP A 167 -6.57 0.73 -7.25
N ARG A 168 -6.39 -0.53 -7.67
CA ARG A 168 -6.94 -1.69 -6.99
C ARG A 168 -5.83 -2.71 -6.69
N PHE A 169 -5.94 -3.34 -5.53
CA PHE A 169 -5.19 -4.56 -5.24
C PHE A 169 -5.76 -5.74 -6.05
N CYS A 170 -4.89 -6.55 -6.64
CA CYS A 170 -5.27 -7.82 -7.25
C CYS A 170 -4.92 -9.02 -6.36
N ASP A 171 -5.93 -9.72 -5.86
CA ASP A 171 -5.76 -10.85 -4.94
C ASP A 171 -5.13 -12.11 -5.57
N LYS A 172 -5.07 -12.22 -6.91
CA LYS A 172 -4.41 -13.33 -7.61
C LYS A 172 -2.89 -13.19 -7.72
N CYS A 173 -2.38 -11.97 -7.83
CA CYS A 173 -0.95 -11.70 -8.05
C CYS A 173 -0.31 -10.77 -7.03
N TYR A 174 -1.11 -10.12 -6.20
CA TYR A 174 -0.79 -9.05 -5.24
C TYR A 174 -0.28 -7.74 -5.84
N GLY A 175 -0.27 -7.62 -7.18
CA GLY A 175 0.04 -6.37 -7.86
C GLY A 175 -1.03 -5.29 -7.71
N LEU A 176 -0.60 -4.03 -7.71
CA LEU A 176 -1.50 -2.87 -7.85
C LEU A 176 -1.80 -2.63 -9.34
N PHE A 177 -3.08 -2.50 -9.71
CA PHE A 177 -3.51 -2.25 -11.09
C PHE A 177 -4.62 -1.20 -11.16
N PHE A 178 -4.73 -0.53 -12.31
CA PHE A 178 -5.77 0.48 -12.55
C PHE A 178 -7.06 -0.16 -13.10
N TYR A 179 -8.15 0.00 -12.37
CA TYR A 179 -9.50 -0.51 -12.70
C TYR A 179 -10.35 0.60 -13.34
N GLY A 180 -9.83 1.22 -14.39
CA GLY A 180 -10.50 2.30 -15.12
C GLY A 180 -10.96 1.94 -16.54
N TYR A 181 -10.74 0.71 -16.99
CA TYR A 181 -11.01 0.25 -18.36
C TYR A 181 -11.71 -1.12 -18.37
N PRO A 182 -12.52 -1.47 -19.39
CA PRO A 182 -13.36 -2.68 -19.38
C PRO A 182 -12.62 -4.03 -19.37
N THR A 183 -11.30 -4.06 -19.62
CA THR A 183 -10.52 -5.29 -19.84
C THR A 183 -9.60 -5.67 -18.67
N ASP A 184 -9.47 -4.82 -17.65
CA ASP A 184 -8.69 -5.04 -16.41
C ASP A 184 -7.20 -5.44 -16.54
N GLY A 185 -6.65 -5.53 -17.76
CA GLY A 185 -5.23 -5.75 -18.02
C GLY A 185 -4.74 -7.19 -17.79
N VAL A 186 -3.65 -7.57 -18.45
CA VAL A 186 -3.07 -8.93 -18.35
C VAL A 186 -2.46 -9.19 -16.96
N CYS A 187 -3.02 -10.15 -16.22
CA CYS A 187 -2.56 -10.56 -14.91
C CYS A 187 -1.49 -11.69 -15.00
N PRO A 188 -0.37 -11.64 -14.25
CA PRO A 188 0.64 -12.70 -14.23
C PRO A 188 0.16 -14.04 -13.64
N ALA A 189 -1.02 -14.07 -13.02
CA ALA A 189 -1.70 -15.28 -12.58
C ALA A 189 -2.67 -15.87 -13.65
N GLY A 190 -2.69 -15.29 -14.85
CA GLY A 190 -3.58 -15.67 -15.95
C GLY A 190 -4.88 -14.87 -15.98
N GLY A 191 -5.35 -14.60 -17.21
CA GLY A 191 -6.54 -13.79 -17.48
C GLY A 191 -6.39 -12.32 -17.08
N ALA A 192 -7.53 -11.65 -16.88
CA ALA A 192 -7.61 -10.28 -16.41
C ALA A 192 -7.26 -10.15 -14.91
N HIS A 193 -6.93 -8.96 -14.40
CA HIS A 193 -6.83 -8.73 -12.95
C HIS A 193 -8.19 -8.90 -12.25
N ARG A 194 -8.17 -9.17 -10.95
CA ARG A 194 -9.37 -9.28 -10.09
C ARG A 194 -9.25 -8.31 -8.93
N LYS A 195 -10.12 -7.28 -8.88
CA LYS A 195 -10.09 -6.28 -7.80
C LYS A 195 -10.48 -6.87 -6.45
N ALA A 196 -9.78 -6.45 -5.41
CA ALA A 196 -10.12 -6.68 -4.01
C ALA A 196 -9.69 -5.46 -3.15
N GLY A 197 -9.92 -5.51 -1.84
CA GLY A 197 -9.42 -4.52 -0.87
C GLY A 197 -9.96 -3.11 -1.04
N TYR A 198 -9.12 -2.12 -0.72
CA TYR A 198 -9.44 -0.68 -0.75
C TYR A 198 -9.40 -0.07 -2.15
N ASP A 199 -9.96 1.15 -2.29
CA ASP A 199 -9.76 1.99 -3.48
C ASP A 199 -8.58 2.94 -3.28
N PHE A 200 -7.44 2.62 -3.89
CA PHE A 200 -6.24 3.42 -3.75
C PHE A 200 -6.31 4.70 -4.59
N VAL A 201 -5.79 5.78 -4.03
CA VAL A 201 -5.82 7.13 -4.58
C VAL A 201 -4.38 7.63 -4.69
N LEU A 202 -3.79 7.42 -5.86
CA LEU A 202 -2.36 7.66 -6.07
C LEU A 202 -2.11 9.13 -6.43
N PRO A 203 -1.21 9.84 -5.69
CA PRO A 203 -0.79 11.18 -6.06
C PRO A 203 0.13 11.16 -7.29
N TYR A 204 0.07 12.22 -8.10
CA TYR A 204 0.95 12.46 -9.25
C TYR A 204 1.50 13.89 -9.27
N LEU A 205 2.50 14.12 -10.13
CA LEU A 205 3.18 15.41 -10.33
C LEU A 205 2.33 16.40 -11.16
#